data_AF-A0A534BNW1-F1
#
_entry.id   AF-A0A534BNW1-F1
#
_cell.length_a   1.000
_cell.length_b   1.000
_cell.length_c   1.000
_cell.angle_alpha   90.00
_cell.angle_beta   90.00
_cell.angle_gamma   90.00
#
_symmetry.space_group_name_H-M   'P 1'
#
loop_
_entity.id
_entity.type
_entity.pdbx_description
1 polymer ?
#
loop_
_entity_poly.entity_id
_entity_poly.type
_entity_poly.pdbx_seq_one_letter_code
_entity_poly.pdbx_strand_id
1 'polypeptide(L)' 'MTNGSIALGVNIDHVATLRQARRGRFPDPVHAALAAESAGADSITLHLRE' A
#
# COMPACT_ATOMS: atom_id res chain seq x y z
N MET A 1 -19.24 25.26 3.42
CA MET A 1 -19.37 23.98 2.72
C MET A 1 -18.12 23.19 3.03
N THR A 2 -18.18 22.21 3.92
CA THR A 2 -17.06 21.26 4.05
C THR A 2 -17.01 20.50 2.74
N ASN A 3 -16.06 20.84 1.89
CA ASN A 3 -15.75 20.09 0.70
C ASN A 3 -15.24 18.74 1.18
N GLY A 4 -16.16 17.77 1.37
CA GLY A 4 -15.79 16.43 1.83
C GLY A 4 -14.98 15.76 0.73
N SER A 5 -13.66 15.93 0.76
CA SER A 5 -12.78 15.27 -0.19
C SER A 5 -12.93 13.77 0.02
N ILE A 6 -13.15 13.05 -1.08
CA ILE A 6 -13.11 11.60 -1.07
C ILE A 6 -11.68 11.18 -0.72
N ALA A 7 -11.53 10.34 0.31
CA ALA A 7 -10.24 9.81 0.71
C ALA A 7 -9.86 8.58 -0.13
N LEU A 8 -8.59 8.48 -0.50
CA LEU A 8 -7.99 7.34 -1.20
C LEU A 8 -7.20 6.47 -0.22
N GLY A 9 -7.64 5.22 -0.04
CA GLY A 9 -6.85 4.17 0.61
C GLY A 9 -6.14 3.28 -0.41
N VAL A 10 -4.83 3.07 -0.26
CA VAL A 10 -4.05 2.20 -1.16
C VAL A 10 -3.78 0.86 -0.52
N ASN A 11 -4.27 -0.22 -1.12
CA ASN A 11 -3.97 -1.58 -0.67
C ASN A 11 -2.62 -2.07 -1.25
N ILE A 12 -1.72 -2.53 -0.37
CA ILE A 12 -0.36 -2.98 -0.74
C ILE A 12 -0.15 -4.51 -0.71
N ASP A 13 -1.21 -5.31 -0.50
CA ASP A 13 -1.12 -6.77 -0.35
C ASP A 13 -0.45 -7.43 -1.57
N HIS A 14 -0.71 -6.91 -2.76
CA HIS A 14 -0.19 -7.49 -4.00
C HIS A 14 1.30 -7.18 -4.25
N VAL A 15 1.86 -6.15 -3.60
CA VAL A 15 3.31 -5.95 -3.56
C VAL A 15 3.96 -7.12 -2.82
N ALA A 16 3.36 -7.52 -1.70
CA ALA A 16 3.81 -8.70 -0.95
C ALA A 16 3.62 -9.99 -1.77
N THR A 17 2.50 -10.15 -2.50
CA THR A 17 2.28 -11.30 -3.40
C THR A 17 3.43 -11.45 -4.41
N LEU A 18 3.81 -10.35 -5.08
CA LEU A 18 4.90 -10.40 -6.06
C LEU A 18 6.26 -10.72 -5.42
N ARG A 19 6.55 -10.15 -4.24
CA ARG A 19 7.76 -10.46 -3.46
C ARG A 19 7.83 -11.96 -3.11
N GLN A 20 6.72 -12.51 -2.60
CA GLN A 20 6.67 -13.90 -2.14
C GLN A 20 6.73 -14.91 -3.28
N ALA A 21 6.18 -14.58 -4.45
CA ALA A 21 6.31 -15.41 -5.66
C ALA A 21 7.77 -15.71 -6.01
N ARG A 22 8.71 -14.83 -5.61
CA ARG A 22 10.15 -14.97 -5.86
C ARG A 22 10.98 -15.28 -4.62
N ARG A 23 10.35 -15.40 -3.44
CA ARG A 23 11.02 -15.53 -2.13
C ARG A 23 12.16 -14.52 -1.95
N GLY A 24 11.96 -13.31 -2.48
CA GLY A 24 12.99 -12.26 -2.52
C GLY A 24 12.76 -11.17 -1.48
N ARG A 25 13.67 -10.19 -1.44
CA ARG A 25 13.48 -8.95 -0.65
C ARG A 25 12.66 -7.89 -1.38
N PHE A 26 12.50 -8.01 -2.70
CA PHE A 26 11.85 -7.02 -3.54
C PHE A 26 10.69 -7.60 -4.37
N PRO A 27 9.66 -6.78 -4.68
CA PRO A 27 9.47 -5.40 -4.17
C PRO A 27 9.17 -5.38 -2.66
N ASP A 28 9.51 -4.29 -1.98
CA ASP A 28 9.25 -4.14 -0.54
C ASP A 28 7.89 -3.46 -0.30
N PRO A 29 6.92 -4.11 0.37
CA PRO A 29 5.63 -3.51 0.71
C PRO A 29 5.75 -2.25 1.58
N VAL A 30 6.78 -2.14 2.43
CA VAL A 30 7.00 -0.94 3.26
C VAL A 30 7.39 0.24 2.36
N HIS A 31 8.30 0.02 1.42
CA HIS A 31 8.64 1.04 0.43
C HIS A 31 7.43 1.46 -0.41
N ALA A 32 6.56 0.52 -0.79
CA ALA A 32 5.33 0.83 -1.53
C ALA A 32 4.34 1.67 -0.72
N ALA A 33 4.20 1.41 0.58
CA ALA A 33 3.38 2.22 1.49
C ALA A 33 3.86 3.67 1.53
N LEU A 34 5.16 3.88 1.79
CA LEU A 34 5.77 5.21 1.85
C LEU A 34 5.65 5.98 0.53
N ALA A 35 5.81 5.28 -0.60
CA ALA A 35 5.66 5.87 -1.92
C ALA A 35 4.19 6.28 -2.19
N ALA A 36 3.22 5.47 -1.78
CA ALA A 36 1.80 5.78 -1.93
C ALA A 36 1.38 6.98 -1.07
N GLU A 37 1.81 7.05 0.19
CA GLU A 37 1.58 8.22 1.06
C GLU A 37 2.19 9.49 0.46
N SER A 38 3.45 9.41 0.00
CA SER A 38 4.14 10.54 -0.65
C SER A 38 3.46 10.98 -1.97
N ALA A 39 2.68 10.10 -2.60
CA ALA A 39 1.93 10.38 -3.82
C ALA A 39 0.50 10.89 -3.57
N GLY A 40 0.08 11.05 -2.31
CA GLY A 40 -1.22 11.61 -1.93
C GLY A 40 -2.27 10.57 -1.53
N ALA A 41 -1.87 9.34 -1.17
CA ALA A 41 -2.78 8.44 -0.48
C ALA A 41 -3.10 8.97 0.92
N ASP A 42 -4.37 8.94 1.31
CA ASP A 42 -4.82 9.34 2.64
C ASP A 42 -4.61 8.23 3.68
N SER A 43 -4.53 6.98 3.23
CA SER A 43 -4.28 5.81 4.08
C SER A 43 -3.67 4.64 3.31
N ILE A 44 -3.02 3.73 4.04
CA ILE A 44 -2.51 2.46 3.53
C ILE A 44 -3.30 1.31 4.13
N THR A 45 -3.76 0.41 3.27
CA THR A 45 -4.49 -0.80 3.65
C THR A 45 -3.60 -2.02 3.44
N LEU A 46 -3.55 -2.91 4.43
CA LEU A 46 -2.91 -4.20 4.31
C LEU A 46 -3.70 -5.24 5.13
N HIS A 47 -3.66 -6.49 4.69
CA HIS A 47 -4.27 -7.61 5.40
C HIS A 47 -3.20 -8.64 5.72
N LEU A 48 -2.86 -8.73 7.01
CA LEU A 48 -2.08 -9.87 7.49
C LEU A 48 -2.95 -11.12 7.40
N ARG A 49 -2.45 -12.14 6.70
CA ARG A 49 -3.08 -13.46 6.61
C ARG A 49 -2.54 -14.34 7.73
N GLU A 50 -3.39 -15.26 8.20
CA GLU A 50 -3.03 -16.30 9.18
C GLU A 50 -2.01 -17.31 8.65
#